data_AF-A0A352NJW4-F1
#
_entry.id   AF-A0A352NJW4-F1
#
_cell.length_a   1.000
_cell.length_b   1.000
_cell.length_c   1.000
_cell.angle_alpha   90.00
_cell.angle_beta   90.00
_cell.angle_gamma   90.00
#
_symmetry.space_group_name_H-M   'P 1'
#
loop_
_entity.id
_entity.type
_entity.pdbx_description
1 polymer ?
#
loop_
_entity_poly.entity_id
_entity_poly.type
_entity_poly.pdbx_seq_one_letter_code
_entity_poly.pdbx_strand_id
1 'polypeptide(L)'
;GNIVIDPATMATSQEKVFAGGSLRRGCEKKASPIFSISDGRIAAASMDRFLQDASLTANRKGEGPFESRLYTNIEGVQAQPRVAGTASAGGYTQEEAAQEAGRCMSCECMECVKACEYLKHYGSYPRTYAREIYNNLSIAMGIHRANRMINTCSLCGLCENICPGKLDMGEICQEARQIMVKKGKMPPSHHDFGLRDMDFS
;
A
#
# COMPACT_ATOMS: atom_id res chain seq x y z
N GLY A 1 14.56 9.55 -38.44
CA GLY A 1 14.47 10.77 -37.62
C GLY A 1 14.09 10.34 -36.23
N ASN A 2 15.02 10.39 -35.29
CA ASN A 2 14.79 9.86 -33.95
C ASN A 2 14.49 11.03 -33.01
N ILE A 3 13.26 11.07 -32.50
CA ILE A 3 12.87 11.97 -31.43
C ILE A 3 13.61 11.51 -30.16
N VAL A 4 14.43 12.36 -29.58
CA VAL A 4 15.12 12.07 -28.31
C VAL A 4 14.11 12.22 -27.19
N ILE A 5 14.04 11.23 -26.29
CA ILE A 5 13.10 11.21 -25.16
C ILE A 5 13.90 11.16 -23.86
N ASP A 6 13.66 12.13 -22.98
CA ASP A 6 14.24 12.16 -21.64
C ASP A 6 13.63 11.03 -20.78
N PRO A 7 14.43 10.14 -20.19
CA PRO A 7 13.92 8.97 -19.47
C PRO A 7 13.30 9.27 -18.11
N ALA A 8 13.51 10.45 -17.54
CA ALA A 8 12.99 10.84 -16.23
C ALA A 8 11.67 11.62 -16.35
N THR A 9 11.52 12.41 -17.42
CA THR A 9 10.38 13.32 -17.61
C THR A 9 9.47 12.90 -18.76
N MET A 10 9.92 12.01 -19.64
CA MET A 10 9.26 11.68 -20.91
C MET A 10 9.15 12.88 -21.87
N ALA A 11 9.84 14.00 -21.59
CA ALA A 11 9.89 15.13 -22.50
C ALA A 11 10.68 14.76 -23.76
N THR A 12 10.24 15.26 -24.90
CA THR A 12 10.94 15.01 -26.16
C THR A 12 11.85 16.17 -26.54
N SER A 13 12.65 15.98 -27.59
CA SER A 13 13.39 17.07 -28.23
C SER A 13 12.50 18.18 -28.82
N GLN A 14 11.19 17.94 -28.97
CA GLN A 14 10.22 18.97 -29.35
C GLN A 14 9.57 19.55 -28.09
N GLU A 15 9.59 20.88 -27.97
CA GLU A 15 8.95 21.57 -26.87
C GLU A 15 7.45 21.23 -26.80
N LYS A 16 6.90 21.10 -25.59
CA LYS A 16 5.47 20.78 -25.34
C LYS A 16 5.03 19.39 -25.81
N VAL A 17 5.95 18.55 -26.28
CA VAL A 17 5.67 17.19 -26.71
C VAL A 17 6.34 16.21 -25.75
N PHE A 18 5.55 15.26 -25.25
CA PHE A 18 5.99 14.18 -24.37
C PHE A 18 5.67 12.83 -25.00
N ALA A 19 6.56 11.85 -24.82
CA ALA A 19 6.40 10.52 -25.41
C ALA A 19 6.94 9.44 -24.47
N GLY A 20 6.25 8.30 -24.44
CA GLY A 20 6.60 7.17 -23.61
C GLY A 20 6.09 5.85 -24.21
N GLY A 21 6.31 4.74 -23.51
CA GLY A 21 5.80 3.45 -23.92
C GLY A 21 6.71 2.70 -24.89
N SER A 22 6.11 1.95 -25.81
CA SER A 22 6.85 1.12 -26.79
C SER A 22 7.75 1.96 -27.70
N LEU A 23 7.33 3.19 -28.04
CA LEU A 23 8.11 4.13 -28.85
C LEU A 23 9.46 4.48 -28.22
N ARG A 24 9.54 4.57 -26.89
CA ARG A 24 10.78 4.87 -26.16
C ARG A 24 11.71 3.67 -26.03
N ARG A 25 11.14 2.45 -25.92
CA ARG A 25 11.91 1.24 -25.61
C ARG A 25 12.49 0.54 -26.85
N GLY A 26 12.08 0.97 -28.05
CA GLY A 26 12.50 0.37 -29.32
C GLY A 26 11.96 -1.05 -29.50
N CYS A 27 12.08 -1.58 -30.72
CA CYS A 27 11.60 -2.93 -31.05
C CYS A 27 12.40 -4.06 -30.36
N GLU A 28 13.60 -3.75 -29.84
CA GLU A 28 14.54 -4.73 -29.27
C GLU A 28 14.21 -5.14 -27.82
N LYS A 29 13.58 -4.25 -27.04
CA LYS A 29 13.14 -4.57 -25.68
C LYS A 29 11.72 -5.12 -25.74
N LYS A 30 11.53 -6.35 -25.26
CA LYS A 30 10.21 -7.01 -25.15
C LYS A 30 9.17 -6.01 -24.64
N ALA A 31 8.10 -5.82 -25.40
CA ALA A 31 7.01 -4.93 -25.04
C ALA A 31 6.49 -5.29 -23.64
N SER A 32 6.47 -4.31 -22.73
CA SER A 32 5.94 -4.48 -21.37
C SER A 32 4.82 -3.47 -21.14
N PRO A 33 3.56 -3.94 -21.02
CA PRO A 33 2.42 -3.07 -20.73
C PRO A 33 2.61 -2.28 -19.45
N ILE A 34 3.15 -2.91 -18.39
CA ILE A 34 3.37 -2.28 -17.07
C ILE A 34 4.31 -1.08 -17.20
N PHE A 35 5.43 -1.26 -17.90
CA PHE A 35 6.34 -0.15 -18.11
C PHE A 35 5.72 0.94 -19.01
N SER A 36 4.87 0.59 -19.99
CA SER A 36 4.22 1.59 -20.85
C SER A 36 3.21 2.43 -20.08
N ILE A 37 2.48 1.81 -19.15
CA ILE A 37 1.61 2.52 -18.20
C ILE A 37 2.44 3.42 -17.27
N SER A 38 3.58 2.91 -16.77
CA SER A 38 4.53 3.69 -15.96
C SER A 38 5.01 4.94 -16.69
N ASP A 39 5.48 4.79 -17.94
CA ASP A 39 5.90 5.91 -18.77
C ASP A 39 4.74 6.90 -19.00
N GLY A 40 3.52 6.41 -19.24
CA GLY A 40 2.34 7.26 -19.39
C GLY A 40 2.03 8.10 -18.14
N ARG A 41 2.16 7.52 -16.95
CA ARG A 41 1.99 8.24 -15.67
C ARG A 41 3.06 9.32 -15.48
N ILE A 42 4.32 8.99 -15.79
CA ILE A 42 5.45 9.93 -15.73
C ILE A 42 5.24 11.09 -16.70
N ALA A 43 4.81 10.80 -17.94
CA ALA A 43 4.52 11.81 -18.95
C ALA A 43 3.36 12.72 -18.51
N ALA A 44 2.26 12.17 -17.99
CA ALA A 44 1.14 12.95 -17.50
C ALA A 44 1.54 13.88 -16.34
N ALA A 45 2.34 13.40 -15.39
CA ALA A 45 2.87 14.23 -14.31
C ALA A 45 3.79 15.34 -14.84
N SER A 46 4.58 15.07 -15.88
CA SER A 46 5.41 16.10 -16.52
C SER A 46 4.60 17.13 -17.28
N MET A 47 3.53 16.73 -17.97
CA MET A 47 2.61 17.66 -18.63
C MET A 47 1.96 18.59 -17.62
N ASP A 48 1.47 18.06 -16.51
CA ASP A 48 0.88 18.86 -15.42
C ASP A 48 1.88 19.89 -14.86
N ARG A 49 3.12 19.45 -14.57
CA ARG A 49 4.18 20.35 -14.11
C ARG A 49 4.55 21.41 -15.14
N PHE A 50 4.61 21.03 -16.42
CA PHE A 50 4.87 21.96 -17.51
C PHE A 50 3.79 23.05 -17.59
N LEU A 51 2.51 22.67 -17.48
CA LEU A 51 1.38 23.62 -17.51
C LEU A 51 1.36 24.58 -16.31
N GLN A 52 1.91 24.14 -15.18
CA GLN A 52 2.04 24.94 -13.95
C GLN A 52 3.32 25.79 -13.92
N ASP A 53 4.13 25.78 -14.98
CA ASP A 53 5.47 26.40 -15.01
C ASP A 53 6.38 25.91 -13.85
N ALA A 54 6.21 24.64 -13.47
CA ALA A 54 6.97 23.99 -12.41
C ALA A 54 8.14 23.17 -12.99
N SER A 55 9.22 23.03 -12.22
CA SER A 55 10.40 22.24 -12.60
C SER A 55 10.02 20.81 -13.01
N LEU A 56 10.40 20.33 -14.19
CA LEU A 56 10.07 18.96 -14.62
C LEU A 56 10.82 17.87 -13.86
N THR A 57 11.96 18.16 -13.27
CA THR A 57 12.87 17.15 -12.68
C THR A 57 12.83 17.09 -11.16
N ALA A 58 12.29 18.12 -10.50
CA ALA A 58 12.27 18.19 -9.04
C ALA A 58 11.29 17.20 -8.40
N ASN A 59 11.70 16.60 -7.28
CA ASN A 59 10.88 15.77 -6.38
C ASN A 59 10.15 14.57 -7.03
N ARG A 60 10.79 13.89 -7.99
CA ARG A 60 10.25 12.68 -8.65
C ARG A 60 10.49 11.38 -7.87
N LYS A 61 10.52 11.44 -6.53
CA LYS A 61 10.75 10.25 -5.69
C LYS A 61 9.55 9.30 -5.80
N GLY A 62 9.82 8.02 -6.06
CA GLY A 62 8.78 6.99 -6.20
C GLY A 62 8.17 6.88 -7.60
N GLU A 63 8.74 7.57 -8.59
CA GLU A 63 8.42 7.33 -10.00
C GLU A 63 9.26 6.19 -10.57
N GLY A 64 8.62 5.29 -11.31
CA GLY A 64 9.27 4.09 -11.86
C GLY A 64 9.48 2.98 -10.83
N PRO A 65 10.33 1.98 -11.13
CA PRO A 65 10.65 0.91 -10.20
C PRO A 65 11.41 1.46 -9.00
N PHE A 66 10.98 1.07 -7.81
CA PHE A 66 11.68 1.36 -6.57
C PHE A 66 11.62 0.13 -5.66
N GLU A 67 12.60 0.01 -4.77
CA GLU A 67 12.58 -1.03 -3.75
C GLU A 67 11.47 -0.74 -2.74
N SER A 68 10.48 -1.63 -2.69
CA SER A 68 9.39 -1.53 -1.74
C SER A 68 9.74 -2.24 -0.44
N ARG A 69 9.17 -1.76 0.67
CA ARG A 69 9.20 -2.48 1.96
C ARG A 69 8.12 -3.57 2.05
N LEU A 70 7.42 -3.86 0.95
CA LEU A 70 6.40 -4.89 0.91
C LEU A 70 7.08 -6.25 1.06
N TYR A 71 6.58 -7.02 2.02
CA TYR A 71 7.03 -8.38 2.24
C TYR A 71 5.86 -9.33 1.99
N THR A 72 6.10 -10.37 1.20
CA THR A 72 5.17 -11.48 0.99
C THR A 72 5.95 -12.76 1.15
N ASN A 73 5.47 -13.67 2.01
CA ASN A 73 6.07 -14.98 2.13
C ASN A 73 5.74 -15.81 0.86
N ILE A 74 6.78 -16.25 0.16
CA ILE A 74 6.69 -17.05 -1.07
C ILE A 74 7.06 -18.53 -0.84
N GLU A 75 7.20 -18.95 0.42
CA GLU A 75 7.44 -20.34 0.77
C GLU A 75 6.34 -21.25 0.19
N GLY A 76 6.74 -22.31 -0.51
CA GLY A 76 5.82 -23.23 -1.19
C GLY A 76 5.25 -22.73 -2.52
N VAL A 77 5.55 -21.49 -2.95
CA VAL A 77 5.08 -20.95 -4.23
C VAL A 77 5.99 -21.42 -5.36
N GLN A 78 5.44 -22.18 -6.31
CA GLN A 78 6.17 -22.63 -7.49
C GLN A 78 6.12 -21.60 -8.61
N ALA A 79 7.27 -21.21 -9.14
CA ALA A 79 7.37 -20.30 -10.27
C ALA A 79 6.83 -20.98 -11.54
N GLN A 80 5.84 -20.36 -12.19
CA GLN A 80 5.27 -20.83 -13.44
C GLN A 80 5.65 -19.92 -14.61
N PRO A 81 5.97 -20.48 -15.79
CA PRO A 81 6.24 -19.68 -16.98
C PRO A 81 5.00 -18.91 -17.42
N ARG A 82 5.21 -17.80 -18.15
CA ARG A 82 4.13 -17.01 -18.73
C ARG A 82 3.31 -17.85 -19.71
N VAL A 83 1.97 -17.77 -19.62
CA VAL A 83 1.08 -18.36 -20.63
C VAL A 83 1.16 -17.51 -21.90
N ALA A 84 1.47 -18.13 -23.04
CA ALA A 84 1.42 -17.47 -24.34
C ALA A 84 -0.03 -17.52 -24.85
N GLY A 85 -0.59 -16.37 -25.21
CA GLY A 85 -1.94 -16.32 -25.77
C GLY A 85 -1.96 -16.89 -27.19
N THR A 86 -2.85 -17.85 -27.45
CA THR A 86 -2.97 -18.51 -28.75
C THR A 86 -4.20 -18.10 -29.55
N ALA A 87 -5.04 -17.21 -29.00
CA ALA A 87 -6.23 -16.74 -29.70
C ALA A 87 -5.86 -16.04 -31.02
N SER A 88 -6.66 -16.26 -32.06
CA SER A 88 -6.43 -15.78 -33.43
C SER A 88 -6.26 -14.26 -33.56
N ALA A 89 -6.73 -13.48 -32.56
CA ALA A 89 -6.59 -12.03 -32.48
C ALA A 89 -5.37 -11.57 -31.64
N GLY A 90 -4.45 -12.46 -31.25
CA GLY A 90 -3.28 -12.12 -30.45
C GLY A 90 -3.57 -11.95 -28.94
N GLY A 91 -4.54 -12.69 -28.42
CA GLY A 91 -4.99 -12.64 -27.02
C GLY A 91 -5.05 -14.01 -26.36
N TYR A 92 -5.66 -14.06 -25.18
CA TYR A 92 -5.91 -15.29 -24.42
C TYR A 92 -7.29 -15.87 -24.74
N THR A 93 -7.42 -17.21 -24.78
CA THR A 93 -8.73 -17.85 -24.57
C THR A 93 -9.17 -17.69 -23.12
N GLN A 94 -10.42 -18.04 -22.80
CA GLN A 94 -10.92 -17.97 -21.42
C GLN A 94 -10.09 -18.84 -20.46
N GLU A 95 -9.70 -20.04 -20.90
CA GLU A 95 -8.89 -20.99 -20.14
C GLU A 95 -7.48 -20.47 -19.93
N GLU A 96 -6.85 -19.93 -20.97
CA GLU A 96 -5.51 -19.35 -20.88
C GLU A 96 -5.50 -18.10 -19.98
N ALA A 97 -6.55 -17.28 -20.04
CA ALA A 97 -6.70 -16.10 -19.19
C ALA A 97 -6.85 -16.50 -17.71
N ALA A 98 -7.63 -17.54 -17.42
CA ALA A 98 -7.75 -18.08 -16.07
C ALA A 98 -6.41 -18.65 -15.56
N GLN A 99 -5.67 -19.35 -16.42
CA GLN A 99 -4.34 -19.86 -16.09
C GLN A 99 -3.32 -18.75 -15.82
N GLU A 100 -3.26 -17.72 -16.67
CA GLU A 100 -2.36 -16.57 -16.47
C GLU A 100 -2.75 -15.77 -15.22
N ALA A 101 -4.05 -15.57 -14.96
CA ALA A 101 -4.53 -14.94 -13.74
C ALA A 101 -4.16 -15.74 -12.48
N GLY A 102 -4.23 -17.07 -12.55
CA GLY A 102 -3.83 -17.99 -11.46
C GLY A 102 -2.35 -17.93 -11.09
N ARG A 103 -1.48 -17.38 -11.95
CA ARG A 103 -0.06 -17.13 -11.62
C ARG A 103 0.12 -15.96 -10.65
N CYS A 104 -0.87 -15.07 -10.51
CA CYS A 104 -0.82 -13.96 -9.57
C CYS A 104 -1.10 -14.47 -8.15
N MET A 105 -0.12 -14.37 -7.26
CA MET A 105 -0.28 -14.75 -5.85
C MET A 105 -0.92 -13.66 -4.97
N SER A 106 -1.36 -12.54 -5.55
CA SER A 106 -1.84 -11.34 -4.84
C SER A 106 -0.83 -10.89 -3.77
N CYS A 107 0.33 -10.40 -4.22
CA CYS A 107 1.43 -10.02 -3.33
C CYS A 107 1.02 -8.90 -2.36
N GLU A 108 0.75 -9.27 -1.11
CA GLU A 108 0.34 -8.38 -0.04
C GLU A 108 1.17 -8.62 1.22
N CYS A 109 1.29 -7.58 2.06
CA CYS A 109 2.02 -7.62 3.32
C CYS A 109 1.06 -7.84 4.50
N MET A 110 0.67 -9.11 4.72
CA MET A 110 -0.40 -9.47 5.65
C MET A 110 -0.01 -10.48 6.74
N GLU A 111 1.27 -10.83 6.89
CA GLU A 111 1.71 -11.85 7.88
C GLU A 111 1.27 -11.53 9.32
N CYS A 112 1.39 -10.27 9.74
CA CYS A 112 0.91 -9.85 11.05
C CYS A 112 -0.62 -9.97 11.21
N VAL A 113 -1.39 -9.78 10.13
CA VAL A 113 -2.86 -9.91 10.15
C VAL A 113 -3.27 -11.37 10.21
N LYS A 114 -2.55 -12.26 9.50
CA LYS A 114 -2.77 -13.71 9.56
C LYS A 114 -2.55 -14.28 10.97
N ALA A 115 -1.55 -13.76 11.68
CA ALA A 115 -1.15 -14.26 13.00
C ALA A 115 -1.87 -13.60 14.20
N CYS A 116 -2.57 -12.47 14.00
CA CYS A 116 -3.15 -11.68 15.09
C CYS A 116 -4.67 -11.69 15.04
N GLU A 117 -5.32 -12.33 16.03
CA GLU A 117 -6.79 -12.40 16.10
C GLU A 117 -7.44 -11.01 16.21
N TYR A 118 -6.79 -10.06 16.90
CA TYR A 118 -7.21 -8.66 16.92
C TYR A 118 -7.27 -8.05 15.52
N LEU A 119 -6.21 -8.17 14.72
CA LEU A 119 -6.17 -7.59 13.37
C LEU A 119 -7.15 -8.32 12.42
N LYS A 120 -7.25 -9.63 12.54
CA LYS A 120 -8.18 -10.47 11.78
C LYS A 120 -9.64 -10.10 12.06
N HIS A 121 -10.00 -9.87 13.31
CA HIS A 121 -11.35 -9.47 13.71
C HIS A 121 -11.81 -8.17 13.03
N TYR A 122 -10.92 -7.18 12.94
CA TYR A 122 -11.25 -5.87 12.34
C TYR A 122 -11.09 -5.85 10.80
N GLY A 123 -10.47 -6.87 10.19
CA GLY A 123 -10.53 -7.14 8.73
C GLY A 123 -9.71 -6.22 7.82
N SER A 124 -9.02 -5.22 8.36
CA SER A 124 -8.06 -4.35 7.66
C SER A 124 -6.62 -4.57 8.16
N TYR A 125 -5.70 -3.74 7.66
CA TYR A 125 -4.26 -3.85 7.89
C TYR A 125 -3.72 -2.67 8.70
N PRO A 126 -2.54 -2.83 9.34
CA PRO A 126 -2.13 -1.90 10.39
C PRO A 126 -1.93 -0.43 9.99
N ARG A 127 -1.50 -0.13 8.76
CA ARG A 127 -1.35 1.26 8.30
C ARG A 127 -2.68 2.01 8.32
N THR A 128 -3.78 1.33 7.98
CA THR A 128 -5.12 1.91 8.05
C THR A 128 -5.49 2.21 9.50
N TYR A 129 -5.28 1.25 10.41
CA TYR A 129 -5.58 1.45 11.83
C TYR A 129 -4.72 2.52 12.48
N ALA A 130 -3.42 2.60 12.19
CA ALA A 130 -2.58 3.68 12.71
C ALA A 130 -3.13 5.07 12.34
N ARG A 131 -3.63 5.22 11.10
CA ARG A 131 -4.28 6.45 10.66
C ARG A 131 -5.62 6.69 11.35
N GLU A 132 -6.44 5.65 11.49
CA GLU A 132 -7.74 5.75 12.19
C GLU A 132 -7.56 6.13 13.67
N ILE A 133 -6.58 5.53 14.34
CA ILE A 133 -6.21 5.84 15.73
C ILE A 133 -5.75 7.30 15.82
N TYR A 134 -4.84 7.73 14.95
CA TYR A 134 -4.39 9.12 14.90
C TYR A 134 -5.56 10.10 14.73
N ASN A 135 -6.48 9.81 13.80
CA ASN A 135 -7.67 10.62 13.56
C ASN A 135 -8.61 10.61 14.79
N ASN A 136 -8.77 9.46 15.45
CA ASN A 136 -9.57 9.32 16.68
C ASN A 136 -9.02 10.16 17.83
N LEU A 137 -7.70 10.36 17.90
CA LEU A 137 -7.02 11.13 18.94
C LEU A 137 -6.93 12.64 18.64
N SER A 138 -6.82 13.01 17.36
CA SER A 138 -6.44 14.36 16.93
C SER A 138 -7.57 15.15 16.26
N ILE A 139 -8.51 14.49 15.58
CA ILE A 139 -9.46 15.14 14.65
C ILE A 139 -10.92 14.89 15.05
N ALA A 140 -11.20 13.90 15.90
CA ALA A 140 -12.56 13.56 16.30
C ALA A 140 -13.25 14.74 17.03
N MET A 141 -14.10 15.48 16.32
CA MET A 141 -15.09 16.43 16.83
C MET A 141 -16.17 15.71 17.66
N GLY A 142 -15.77 14.98 18.70
CA GLY A 142 -16.65 14.24 19.61
C GLY A 142 -17.02 12.81 19.19
N ILE A 143 -16.77 12.39 17.94
CA ILE A 143 -17.11 11.02 17.47
C ILE A 143 -15.87 10.13 17.47
N HIS A 144 -15.67 9.37 18.54
CA HIS A 144 -14.54 8.46 18.69
C HIS A 144 -14.88 7.02 18.24
N ARG A 145 -14.91 6.78 16.93
CA ARG A 145 -15.31 5.48 16.35
C ARG A 145 -14.31 4.35 16.60
N ALA A 146 -13.04 4.68 16.85
CA ALA A 146 -11.98 3.69 17.01
C ALA A 146 -11.77 3.23 18.46
N ASN A 147 -12.52 3.77 19.44
CA ASN A 147 -12.31 3.47 20.86
C ASN A 147 -12.37 1.97 21.19
N ARG A 148 -13.32 1.24 20.60
CA ARG A 148 -13.43 -0.21 20.81
C ARG A 148 -12.22 -0.94 20.25
N MET A 149 -11.81 -0.59 19.03
CA MET A 149 -10.63 -1.15 18.36
C MET A 149 -9.35 -0.90 19.17
N ILE A 150 -9.08 0.34 19.57
CA ILE A 150 -7.94 0.71 20.42
C ILE A 150 -7.88 -0.14 21.69
N ASN A 151 -9.03 -0.38 22.34
CA ASN A 151 -9.11 -1.12 23.60
C ASN A 151 -9.19 -2.66 23.45
N THR A 152 -9.26 -3.20 22.23
CA THR A 152 -9.34 -4.66 22.00
C THR A 152 -7.96 -5.34 21.96
N CYS A 153 -6.91 -4.63 21.55
CA CYS A 153 -5.56 -5.20 21.45
C CYS A 153 -5.06 -5.76 22.81
N SER A 154 -4.50 -6.96 22.83
CA SER A 154 -3.95 -7.58 24.06
C SER A 154 -2.54 -7.12 24.42
N LEU A 155 -1.93 -6.23 23.62
CA LEU A 155 -0.56 -5.72 23.82
C LEU A 155 0.51 -6.84 23.86
N CYS A 156 0.31 -7.94 23.12
CA CYS A 156 1.22 -9.09 23.16
C CYS A 156 2.53 -8.94 22.37
N GLY A 157 2.67 -7.89 21.55
CA GLY A 157 3.87 -7.64 20.73
C GLY A 157 4.09 -8.60 19.54
N LEU A 158 3.20 -9.56 19.30
CA LEU A 158 3.38 -10.55 18.22
C LEU A 158 3.51 -9.91 16.82
N CYS A 159 2.76 -8.83 16.59
CA CYS A 159 2.82 -8.06 15.34
C CYS A 159 4.22 -7.49 15.07
N GLU A 160 4.95 -7.06 16.11
CA GLU A 160 6.31 -6.55 15.96
C GLU A 160 7.29 -7.67 15.61
N ASN A 161 7.14 -8.81 16.30
CA ASN A 161 8.02 -9.97 16.12
C ASN A 161 7.92 -10.55 14.71
N ILE A 162 6.73 -10.61 14.14
CA ILE A 162 6.48 -11.17 12.79
C ILE A 162 6.73 -10.14 11.69
N CYS A 163 6.51 -8.85 11.95
CA CYS A 163 6.65 -7.83 10.91
C CYS A 163 8.14 -7.61 10.56
N PRO A 164 8.56 -7.80 9.29
CA PRO A 164 9.94 -7.48 8.88
C PRO A 164 10.26 -5.98 9.03
N GLY A 165 9.24 -5.14 8.97
CA GLY A 165 9.34 -3.70 9.20
C GLY A 165 9.26 -3.28 10.66
N LYS A 166 9.21 -4.22 11.62
CA LYS A 166 9.11 -3.99 13.07
C LYS A 166 7.96 -3.07 13.47
N LEU A 167 6.81 -3.26 12.83
CA LEU A 167 5.61 -2.54 13.19
C LEU A 167 4.96 -3.18 14.42
N ASP A 168 4.81 -2.41 15.49
CA ASP A 168 4.09 -2.84 16.69
C ASP A 168 2.72 -2.15 16.83
N MET A 169 1.64 -2.92 16.65
CA MET A 169 0.29 -2.44 16.98
C MET A 169 0.01 -2.41 18.48
N GLY A 170 0.77 -3.17 19.28
CA GLY A 170 0.72 -3.13 20.74
C GLY A 170 1.10 -1.74 21.25
N GLU A 171 2.31 -1.28 20.92
CA GLU A 171 2.77 0.08 21.25
C GLU A 171 1.78 1.17 20.79
N ILE A 172 1.35 1.13 19.52
CA ILE A 172 0.41 2.13 18.97
C ILE A 172 -0.91 2.16 19.78
N CYS A 173 -1.48 0.99 20.08
CA CYS A 173 -2.71 0.91 20.86
C CYS A 173 -2.48 1.33 22.33
N GLN A 174 -1.35 0.97 22.93
CA GLN A 174 -1.01 1.34 24.30
C GLN A 174 -0.85 2.85 24.44
N GLU A 175 -0.10 3.49 23.55
CA GLU A 175 0.08 4.94 23.53
C GLU A 175 -1.27 5.64 23.36
N ALA A 176 -2.11 5.17 22.43
CA ALA A 176 -3.45 5.71 22.23
C ALA A 176 -4.31 5.63 23.50
N ARG A 177 -4.27 4.50 24.22
CA ARG A 177 -4.97 4.35 25.51
C ARG A 177 -4.47 5.35 26.54
N GLN A 178 -3.16 5.50 26.68
CA GLN A 178 -2.57 6.46 27.62
C GLN A 178 -2.97 7.90 27.30
N ILE A 179 -2.97 8.28 26.02
CA ILE A 179 -3.43 9.60 25.56
C ILE A 179 -4.91 9.79 25.90
N MET A 180 -5.76 8.79 25.67
CA MET A 180 -7.19 8.85 25.99
C MET A 180 -7.44 9.02 27.50
N VAL A 181 -6.68 8.33 28.36
CA VAL A 181 -6.75 8.51 29.82
C VAL A 181 -6.32 9.93 30.21
N LYS A 182 -5.14 10.38 29.77
CA LYS A 182 -4.61 11.72 30.09
C LYS A 182 -5.56 12.85 29.67
N LYS A 183 -6.28 12.68 28.57
CA LYS A 183 -7.26 13.66 28.06
C LYS A 183 -8.67 13.51 28.67
N GLY A 184 -8.91 12.54 29.56
CA GLY A 184 -10.23 12.25 30.10
C GLY A 184 -11.24 11.79 29.05
N LYS A 185 -10.77 11.13 27.98
CA LYS A 185 -11.57 10.62 26.85
C LYS A 185 -11.66 9.11 26.79
N MET A 186 -11.08 8.40 27.77
CA MET A 186 -11.21 6.95 27.87
C MET A 186 -12.66 6.57 28.18
N PRO A 187 -13.36 5.76 27.35
CA PRO A 187 -14.74 5.37 27.61
C PRO A 187 -14.84 4.47 28.86
N PRO A 188 -15.61 4.86 29.88
CA PRO A 188 -15.80 4.04 31.08
C PRO A 188 -16.42 2.68 30.78
N SER A 189 -17.30 2.61 29.78
CA SER A 189 -18.02 1.38 29.41
C SER A 189 -17.13 0.19 29.05
N HIS A 190 -15.89 0.44 28.60
CA HIS A 190 -14.96 -0.64 28.26
C HIS A 190 -14.24 -1.21 29.50
N HIS A 191 -14.24 -0.46 30.59
CA HIS A 191 -13.54 -0.81 31.83
C HIS A 191 -14.48 -0.91 33.03
N ASP A 192 -15.79 -0.69 32.86
CA ASP A 192 -16.79 -0.63 33.94
C ASP A 192 -16.74 -1.88 34.83
N PHE A 193 -16.65 -3.07 34.23
CA PHE A 193 -16.50 -4.31 34.99
C PHE A 193 -15.23 -4.30 35.86
N GLY A 194 -14.06 -4.02 35.28
CA GLY A 194 -12.79 -4.03 36.01
C GLY A 194 -12.68 -2.91 37.05
N LEU A 195 -13.27 -1.73 36.78
CA LEU A 195 -13.33 -0.63 37.74
C LEU A 195 -14.18 -1.00 38.95
N ARG A 196 -15.36 -1.59 38.72
CA ARG A 196 -16.22 -2.06 39.82
C ARG A 196 -15.55 -3.16 40.63
N ASP A 197 -14.91 -4.12 39.98
CA ASP A 197 -14.19 -5.23 40.66
C ASP A 197 -13.09 -4.70 41.60
N MET A 198 -12.36 -3.66 41.18
CA MET A 198 -11.36 -3.00 42.02
C MET A 198 -11.97 -2.20 43.18
N ASP A 199 -13.15 -1.57 43.01
CA ASP A 199 -13.84 -0.84 44.09
C ASP A 199 -14.35 -1.77 45.21
N PHE A 200 -14.52 -3.08 44.92
CA PHE A 200 -14.92 -4.10 45.90
C PHE A 200 -13.74 -4.83 46.56
N SER A 201 -12.48 -4.48 46.22
CA SER A 201 -11.24 -5.08 46.74
C SER A 201 -10.52 -4.15 47.71
#